data_AF-A0A0L8GPC7-F1
#
_entry.id   AF-A0A0L8GPC7-F1
#
_cell.length_a   1.000
_cell.length_b   1.000
_cell.length_c   1.000
_cell.angle_alpha   90.00
_cell.angle_beta   90.00
_cell.angle_gamma   90.00
#
_symmetry.space_group_name_H-M   'P 1'
#
loop_
_entity.id
_entity.type
_entity.pdbx_description
1 polymer ?
#
loop_
_entity_poly.entity_id
_entity_poly.type
_entity_poly.pdbx_seq_one_letter_code
_entity_poly.pdbx_strand_id
1 'polypeptide(L)'
;WCDKKNVCMLSTMHSASMKGTRKQDAGSNAIMKPSVVASYNEGMGEVNCSDQLVMTHKLVRKFVKWYRKSFLYIVDLCVMNSHLIWQMLGSVEDRLTFRNLLFCEMIEASDLPKYRKHGCLHARLSPHCLVKGRRHFPRLFPHPTPPRRQMLLRDAQYIKQKGN
;
A
#
# COMPACT_ATOMS: atom_id res chain seq x y z
N TRP A 1 22.32 7.51 -21.77
CA TRP A 1 23.10 7.01 -20.60
C TRP A 1 24.00 8.12 -20.08
N CYS A 2 24.52 9.00 -20.94
CA CYS A 2 24.71 10.41 -20.59
C CYS A 2 23.34 11.11 -20.67
N ASP A 3 22.74 11.39 -19.51
CA ASP A 3 21.67 12.40 -19.40
C ASP A 3 22.33 13.73 -19.00
N LYS A 4 21.57 14.70 -18.49
CA LYS A 4 22.10 15.98 -17.98
C LYS A 4 23.14 15.82 -16.84
N LYS A 5 23.23 14.65 -16.22
CA LYS A 5 24.15 14.34 -15.14
C LYS A 5 25.07 13.18 -15.53
N ASN A 6 26.34 13.31 -15.15
CA ASN A 6 27.31 12.24 -15.30
C ASN A 6 26.97 11.09 -14.34
N VAL A 7 27.00 9.87 -14.87
CA VAL A 7 26.83 8.63 -14.08
C VAL A 7 28.19 7.95 -14.01
N CYS A 8 28.74 7.84 -12.80
CA CYS A 8 29.98 7.09 -12.55
C CYS A 8 29.62 5.69 -12.04
N MET A 9 30.21 4.66 -12.64
CA MET A 9 29.97 3.26 -12.28
C MET A 9 31.30 2.57 -12.02
N LEU A 10 31.35 1.74 -10.97
CA LEU A 10 32.49 0.90 -10.64
C LEU A 10 32.06 -0.56 -10.79
N SER A 11 32.89 -1.38 -11.43
CA SER A 11 32.66 -2.82 -11.56
C SER A 11 33.98 -3.57 -11.50
N THR A 12 33.95 -4.74 -10.86
CA THR A 12 35.07 -5.70 -10.82
C THR A 12 34.96 -6.77 -11.90
N MET A 13 33.82 -6.88 -12.57
CA MET A 13 33.51 -7.98 -13.52
C MET A 13 33.49 -7.54 -14.98
N HIS A 14 33.38 -6.24 -15.25
CA HIS A 14 33.14 -5.73 -16.59
C HIS A 14 34.22 -4.73 -17.01
N SER A 15 34.75 -4.92 -18.22
CA SER A 15 35.64 -3.95 -18.87
C SER A 15 34.86 -2.74 -19.37
N ALA A 16 35.57 -1.65 -19.72
CA ALA A 16 35.01 -0.40 -20.27
C ALA A 16 34.47 -0.53 -21.72
N SER A 17 33.91 -1.68 -22.08
CA SER A 17 33.35 -1.94 -23.40
C SER A 17 31.93 -1.40 -23.54
N MET A 18 31.57 -1.00 -24.76
CA MET A 18 30.23 -0.57 -25.12
C MET A 18 29.46 -1.75 -25.70
N LYS A 19 28.23 -1.97 -25.23
CA LYS A 19 27.29 -2.96 -25.77
C LYS A 19 26.12 -2.24 -26.44
N GLY A 20 25.71 -2.78 -27.60
CA GLY A 20 24.48 -2.38 -28.25
C GLY A 20 23.28 -2.81 -27.42
N THR A 21 22.35 -1.89 -27.17
CA THR A 21 21.04 -2.23 -26.61
C THR A 21 20.11 -2.65 -27.73
N ARG A 22 19.12 -3.52 -27.45
CA ARG A 22 18.04 -3.87 -28.41
C ARG A 22 17.11 -2.68 -28.75
N LYS A 23 17.43 -1.47 -28.29
CA LYS A 23 16.64 -0.24 -28.48
C LYS A 23 17.32 0.63 -29.52
N GLN A 24 16.52 1.23 -30.39
CA GLN A 24 16.96 2.24 -31.34
C GLN A 24 16.51 3.62 -30.88
N ASP A 25 17.28 4.64 -31.25
CA ASP A 25 16.91 6.03 -31.03
C ASP A 25 15.86 6.50 -32.06
N ALA A 26 15.31 7.70 -31.90
CA ALA A 26 14.32 8.29 -32.81
C ALA A 26 14.81 8.38 -34.28
N GLY A 27 16.12 8.38 -34.49
CA GLY A 27 16.76 8.31 -35.82
C GLY A 27 17.12 6.89 -36.28
N SER A 28 16.54 5.84 -35.70
CA SER A 28 16.80 4.41 -36.01
C SER A 28 18.26 3.96 -35.79
N ASN A 29 19.03 4.72 -35.04
CA ASN A 29 20.40 4.36 -34.68
C ASN A 29 20.39 3.41 -33.47
N ALA A 30 21.24 2.38 -33.48
CA ALA A 30 21.39 1.49 -32.35
C ALA A 30 21.91 2.25 -31.12
N ILE A 31 21.19 2.17 -30.01
CA ILE A 31 21.62 2.83 -28.77
C ILE A 31 22.73 2.00 -28.15
N MET A 32 23.93 2.57 -28.03
CA MET A 32 25.07 1.96 -27.35
C MET A 32 25.11 2.40 -25.88
N LYS A 33 25.39 1.47 -24.96
CA LYS A 33 25.58 1.76 -23.52
C LYS A 33 26.83 1.02 -23.01
N PRO A 34 27.52 1.53 -21.98
CA PRO A 34 28.57 0.76 -21.33
C PRO A 34 28.04 -0.58 -20.82
N SER A 35 28.81 -1.66 -20.98
CA SER A 35 28.38 -3.01 -20.55
C SER A 35 27.98 -3.02 -19.08
N VAL A 36 28.71 -2.29 -18.22
CA VAL A 36 28.43 -2.13 -16.80
C VAL A 36 27.01 -1.59 -16.56
N VAL A 37 26.61 -0.58 -17.33
CA VAL A 37 25.30 0.08 -17.18
C VAL A 37 24.18 -0.83 -17.67
N ALA A 38 24.41 -1.64 -18.71
CA ALA A 38 23.42 -2.61 -19.18
C ALA A 38 23.16 -3.67 -18.11
N SER A 39 24.22 -4.33 -17.63
CA SER A 39 24.11 -5.40 -16.62
C SER A 39 23.57 -4.90 -15.28
N TYR A 40 23.92 -3.68 -14.86
CA TYR A 40 23.32 -3.07 -13.68
C TYR A 40 21.81 -2.88 -13.84
N ASN A 41 21.35 -2.36 -14.98
CA ASN A 41 19.91 -2.13 -15.20
C ASN A 41 19.12 -3.44 -15.33
N GLU A 42 19.73 -4.49 -15.88
CA GLU A 42 19.14 -5.83 -15.91
C GLU A 42 18.89 -6.34 -14.48
N GLY A 43 19.93 -6.36 -13.63
CA GLY A 43 19.79 -6.84 -12.25
C GLY A 43 18.91 -5.97 -11.36
N MET A 44 18.97 -4.64 -11.50
CA MET A 44 18.13 -3.73 -10.71
C MET A 44 16.65 -3.80 -11.12
N GLY A 45 16.34 -4.17 -12.36
CA GLY A 45 14.96 -4.31 -12.81
C GLY A 45 14.21 -5.41 -12.06
N GLU A 46 14.88 -6.52 -11.77
CA GLU A 46 14.27 -7.68 -11.10
C GLU A 46 13.85 -7.39 -9.66
N VAL A 47 14.67 -6.66 -8.90
CA VAL A 47 14.35 -6.23 -7.52
C VAL A 47 13.09 -5.35 -7.53
N ASN A 48 13.04 -4.37 -8.44
CA ASN A 48 11.91 -3.47 -8.56
C ASN A 48 10.62 -4.19 -8.99
N CYS A 49 10.72 -5.23 -9.83
CA CYS A 49 9.58 -6.05 -10.23
C CYS A 49 9.00 -6.81 -9.04
N SER A 50 9.84 -7.43 -8.21
CA SER A 50 9.41 -8.12 -6.98
C SER A 50 8.74 -7.14 -6.01
N ASP A 51 9.37 -5.98 -5.77
CA ASP A 51 8.79 -4.94 -4.92
C ASP A 51 7.44 -4.46 -5.45
N GLN A 52 7.31 -4.24 -6.77
CA GLN A 52 6.05 -3.84 -7.39
C GLN A 52 4.96 -4.93 -7.26
N LEU A 53 5.33 -6.20 -7.37
CA LEU A 53 4.42 -7.34 -7.16
C LEU A 53 3.90 -7.40 -5.72
N VAL A 54 4.74 -7.07 -4.74
CA VAL A 54 4.32 -6.98 -3.33
C VAL A 54 3.47 -5.72 -3.08
N MET A 55 3.81 -4.59 -3.72
CA MET A 55 3.04 -3.34 -3.58
C MET A 55 1.64 -3.42 -4.21
N THR A 56 1.49 -4.12 -5.35
CA THR A 56 0.19 -4.36 -6.02
C THR A 56 -0.74 -5.26 -5.21
N HIS A 57 -0.20 -5.96 -4.20
CA HIS A 57 -0.92 -6.94 -3.40
C HIS A 57 -1.00 -6.65 -1.93
N LYS A 58 -0.72 -5.41 -1.53
CA LYS A 58 -1.00 -4.97 -0.16
C LYS A 58 -2.42 -5.36 0.18
N LEU A 59 -2.58 -6.19 1.21
CA LEU A 59 -3.80 -6.25 1.98
C LEU A 59 -4.01 -4.85 2.58
N VAL A 60 -4.50 -3.89 1.76
CA VAL A 60 -4.64 -2.47 2.11
C VAL A 60 -5.79 -2.33 3.11
N ARG A 61 -5.56 -2.77 4.34
CA ARG A 61 -6.34 -2.36 5.49
C ARG A 61 -5.51 -1.35 6.25
N LYS A 62 -6.10 -0.19 6.55
CA LYS A 62 -5.45 0.81 7.41
C LYS A 62 -5.39 0.24 8.82
N PHE A 63 -4.21 -0.22 9.24
CA PHE A 63 -3.97 -0.61 10.63
C PHE A 63 -3.41 0.57 11.41
N VAL A 64 -4.00 0.83 12.58
CA VAL A 64 -3.49 1.83 13.53
C VAL A 64 -2.15 1.38 14.14
N LYS A 65 -1.94 0.07 14.28
CA LYS A 65 -0.75 -0.52 14.90
C LYS A 65 0.21 -1.04 13.82
N TRP A 66 1.46 -0.59 13.83
CA TRP A 66 2.46 -0.87 12.79
C TRP A 66 2.81 -2.36 12.65
N TYR A 67 2.87 -3.13 13.75
CA TYR A 67 3.26 -4.54 13.70
C TYR A 67 2.28 -5.41 12.90
N ARG A 68 0.98 -5.04 12.86
CA ARG A 68 -0.02 -5.77 12.06
C ARG A 68 0.27 -5.62 10.57
N LYS A 69 0.76 -4.45 10.16
CA LYS A 69 1.19 -4.19 8.78
C LYS A 69 2.41 -5.03 8.43
N SER A 70 3.41 -5.11 9.31
CA SER A 70 4.60 -5.93 9.09
C SER A 70 4.29 -7.42 9.03
N PHE A 71 3.42 -7.91 9.91
CA PHE A 71 2.98 -9.31 9.90
C PHE A 71 2.31 -9.69 8.57
N LEU A 72 1.36 -8.88 8.09
CA LEU A 72 0.67 -9.15 6.83
C LEU A 72 1.62 -9.07 5.63
N TYR A 73 2.60 -8.17 5.66
CA TYR A 73 3.64 -8.11 4.63
C TYR A 73 4.44 -9.41 4.56
N ILE A 74 4.84 -9.96 5.71
CA ILE A 74 5.57 -11.25 5.75
C ILE A 74 4.70 -12.37 5.19
N VAL A 75 3.40 -12.42 5.55
CA VAL A 75 2.46 -13.41 5.01
C VAL A 75 2.33 -13.27 3.49
N ASP A 76 2.17 -12.04 2.98
CA ASP A 76 2.09 -11.78 1.54
C ASP A 76 3.39 -12.23 0.83
N LEU A 77 4.57 -12.05 1.43
CA LEU A 77 5.85 -12.58 0.92
C LEU A 77 5.85 -14.12 0.87
N CYS A 78 5.40 -14.79 1.93
CA CYS A 78 5.33 -16.25 1.97
C CYS A 78 4.41 -16.81 0.87
N VAL A 79 3.25 -16.17 0.65
CA VAL A 79 2.31 -16.55 -0.42
C VAL A 79 2.91 -16.34 -1.81
N MET A 80 3.66 -15.26 -2.02
CA MET A 80 4.36 -15.02 -3.28
C MET A 80 5.42 -16.10 -3.55
N ASN A 81 6.20 -16.46 -2.53
CA ASN A 81 7.22 -17.49 -2.64
C ASN A 81 6.63 -18.89 -2.90
N SER A 82 5.53 -19.24 -2.22
CA SER A 82 4.86 -20.53 -2.45
C SER A 82 4.23 -20.61 -3.84
N HIS A 83 3.67 -19.50 -4.34
CA HIS A 83 3.17 -19.42 -5.71
C HIS A 83 4.28 -19.63 -6.75
N LEU A 84 5.47 -19.05 -6.53
CA LEU A 84 6.62 -19.26 -7.41
C LEU A 84 7.00 -20.75 -7.48
N ILE A 85 7.09 -21.44 -6.34
CA ILE A 85 7.36 -22.89 -6.29
C ILE A 85 6.27 -23.66 -7.04
N TRP A 86 5.01 -23.29 -6.86
CA TRP A 86 3.87 -23.93 -7.51
C TRP A 86 3.87 -23.77 -9.04
N GLN A 87 4.32 -22.62 -9.55
CA GLN A 87 4.56 -22.41 -10.97
C GLN A 87 5.72 -23.29 -11.49
N MET A 88 6.81 -23.43 -10.72
CA MET A 88 7.94 -24.29 -11.08
C MET A 88 7.56 -25.78 -11.18
N LEU A 89 6.51 -26.20 -10.46
CA LEU A 89 5.96 -27.55 -10.49
C LEU A 89 5.02 -27.82 -11.70
N GLY A 90 4.84 -26.83 -12.60
CA GLY A 90 4.07 -27.00 -13.83
C GLY A 90 2.64 -26.45 -13.80
N SER A 91 2.27 -25.72 -12.75
CA SER A 91 0.95 -25.08 -12.66
C SER A 91 0.90 -23.82 -13.53
N VAL A 92 -0.13 -23.70 -14.38
CA VAL A 92 -0.32 -22.56 -15.30
C VAL A 92 -1.31 -21.53 -14.75
N GLU A 93 -1.92 -21.85 -13.62
CA GLU A 93 -2.96 -21.06 -12.99
C GLU A 93 -2.48 -19.68 -12.51
N ASP A 94 -3.39 -18.72 -12.59
CA ASP A 94 -3.13 -17.35 -12.17
C ASP A 94 -2.92 -17.24 -10.65
N ARG A 95 -2.14 -16.24 -10.24
CA ARG A 95 -1.80 -15.94 -8.84
C ARG A 95 -3.03 -15.74 -7.96
N LEU A 96 -4.09 -15.14 -8.50
CA LEU A 96 -5.35 -14.95 -7.76
C LEU A 96 -6.02 -16.29 -7.44
N THR A 97 -6.05 -17.19 -8.42
CA THR A 97 -6.61 -18.55 -8.26
C THR A 97 -5.85 -19.33 -7.20
N PHE A 98 -4.52 -19.33 -7.28
CA PHE A 98 -3.65 -19.94 -6.26
C PHE A 98 -3.99 -19.45 -4.86
N ARG A 99 -4.12 -18.13 -4.71
CA ARG A 99 -4.34 -17.51 -3.42
C ARG A 99 -5.73 -17.83 -2.85
N ASN A 100 -6.75 -17.90 -3.70
CA ASN A 100 -8.09 -18.32 -3.28
C ASN A 100 -8.11 -19.77 -2.81
N LEU A 101 -7.44 -20.68 -3.55
CA LEU A 101 -7.31 -22.08 -3.16
C LEU A 101 -6.60 -22.20 -1.80
N LEU A 102 -5.47 -21.52 -1.65
CA LEU A 102 -4.71 -21.49 -0.40
C LEU A 102 -5.57 -20.95 0.76
N PHE A 103 -6.34 -19.90 0.55
CA PHE A 103 -7.23 -19.36 1.59
C PHE A 103 -8.35 -20.34 1.96
N CYS A 104 -8.98 -21.01 0.99
CA CYS A 104 -10.00 -22.02 1.26
C CYS A 104 -9.43 -23.16 2.11
N GLU A 105 -8.28 -23.68 1.70
CA GLU A 105 -7.61 -24.78 2.41
C GLU A 105 -7.19 -24.36 3.83
N MET A 106 -6.65 -23.16 4.01
CA MET A 106 -6.32 -22.63 5.33
C MET A 106 -7.55 -22.48 6.23
N ILE A 107 -8.70 -22.07 5.67
CA ILE A 107 -9.96 -21.94 6.41
C ILE A 107 -10.45 -23.33 6.84
N GLU A 108 -10.46 -24.29 5.92
CA GLU A 108 -10.89 -25.67 6.18
C GLU A 108 -10.01 -26.38 7.21
N ALA A 109 -8.69 -26.15 7.17
CA ALA A 109 -7.75 -26.72 8.13
C ALA A 109 -7.81 -26.08 9.52
N SER A 110 -8.53 -24.97 9.68
CA SER A 110 -8.58 -24.21 10.92
C SER A 110 -9.88 -24.43 11.70
N ASP A 111 -9.75 -24.82 12.97
CA ASP A 111 -10.87 -24.85 13.93
C ASP A 111 -11.25 -23.41 14.34
N LEU A 112 -11.90 -22.69 13.44
CA LEU A 112 -12.29 -21.31 13.68
C LEU A 112 -13.37 -21.26 14.76
N PRO A 113 -13.20 -20.45 15.82
CA PRO A 113 -14.27 -20.22 16.77
C PRO A 113 -15.47 -19.65 16.01
N LYS A 114 -16.68 -20.17 16.27
CA LYS A 114 -17.92 -19.64 15.68
C LYS A 114 -18.02 -18.16 16.02
N TYR A 115 -17.62 -17.30 15.09
CA TYR A 115 -17.77 -15.87 15.25
C TYR A 115 -19.27 -15.58 15.39
N ARG A 116 -19.67 -14.88 16.45
CA ARG A 116 -21.04 -14.35 16.49
C ARG A 116 -21.15 -13.43 15.29
N LYS A 117 -22.00 -13.79 14.31
CA LYS A 117 -22.51 -12.80 13.37
C LYS A 117 -23.11 -11.73 14.25
N HIS A 118 -22.49 -10.55 14.32
CA HIS A 118 -23.14 -9.40 14.92
C HIS A 118 -24.47 -9.29 14.17
N GLY A 119 -25.56 -9.64 14.85
CA GLY A 119 -26.88 -9.60 14.25
C GLY A 119 -27.06 -8.21 13.66
N CYS A 120 -27.44 -8.16 12.38
CA CYS A 120 -27.95 -6.93 11.81
C CYS A 120 -29.04 -6.41 12.75
N LEU A 121 -28.88 -5.19 13.27
CA LEU A 121 -29.83 -4.61 14.19
C LEU A 121 -31.17 -4.45 13.44
N HIS A 122 -32.10 -5.36 13.72
CA HIS A 122 -33.52 -5.32 13.36
C HIS A 122 -33.87 -5.06 11.87
N ALA A 123 -33.90 -6.13 11.07
CA ALA A 123 -34.84 -6.24 9.94
C ALA A 123 -36.25 -6.68 10.41
N ARG A 124 -36.70 -6.16 11.57
CA ARG A 124 -38.06 -6.36 12.11
C ARG A 124 -38.69 -5.04 12.51
N LEU A 125 -38.60 -4.06 11.61
CA LEU A 125 -39.54 -2.95 11.58
C LEU A 125 -40.06 -2.87 10.15
N SER A 126 -41.16 -3.60 9.90
CA SER A 126 -42.02 -3.34 8.76
C SER A 126 -42.44 -1.86 8.76
N PRO A 127 -42.74 -1.25 7.60
CA PRO A 127 -42.87 0.21 7.44
C PRO A 127 -44.17 0.80 8.01
N HIS A 128 -44.78 0.17 9.00
CA HIS A 128 -46.09 0.53 9.53
C HIS A 128 -46.01 0.87 11.01
N CYS A 129 -45.34 1.99 11.30
CA CYS A 129 -45.49 2.70 12.57
C CYS A 129 -45.59 4.21 12.28
N LEU A 130 -46.52 4.60 11.41
CA LEU A 130 -47.05 5.98 11.37
C LEU A 130 -48.30 6.02 12.25
N VAL A 131 -48.09 6.05 13.57
CA VAL A 131 -49.16 6.40 14.50
C VAL A 131 -49.47 7.88 14.30
N LYS A 132 -50.59 8.14 13.62
CA LYS A 132 -51.20 9.47 13.53
C LYS A 132 -51.52 9.95 14.94
N GLY A 133 -51.01 11.14 15.27
CA GLY A 133 -51.47 11.92 16.41
C GLY A 133 -50.64 11.70 17.65
N ARG A 134 -49.99 12.80 18.05
CA ARG A 134 -49.30 13.09 19.31
C ARG A 134 -47.78 12.89 19.30
N ARG A 135 -47.12 14.06 19.13
CA ARG A 135 -45.95 14.60 19.87
C ARG A 135 -44.65 13.75 19.81
N HIS A 136 -43.45 14.24 19.55
CA HIS A 136 -42.77 15.44 20.00
C HIS A 136 -41.52 15.63 19.12
N PHE A 137 -41.25 16.83 18.63
CA PHE A 137 -39.88 17.22 18.26
C PHE A 137 -39.20 17.76 19.53
N PRO A 138 -38.10 17.18 20.03
CA PRO A 138 -37.23 17.89 20.95
C PRO A 138 -36.41 18.90 20.14
N ARG A 139 -36.85 20.16 20.09
CA ARG A 139 -35.98 21.29 19.80
C ARG A 139 -35.74 22.04 21.10
N LEU A 140 -34.58 21.82 21.72
CA LEU A 140 -33.89 22.79 22.58
C LEU A 140 -32.38 22.54 22.47
N PHE A 141 -31.76 23.14 21.45
CA PHE A 141 -30.34 23.51 21.54
C PHE A 141 -30.32 24.96 22.01
N PRO A 142 -29.65 25.33 23.12
CA PRO A 142 -29.38 26.73 23.40
C PRO A 142 -28.41 27.26 22.32
N HIS A 143 -28.68 28.49 21.86
CA HIS A 143 -27.93 29.17 20.82
C HIS A 143 -26.40 29.17 21.09
N PRO A 144 -25.54 28.94 20.07
CA PRO A 144 -24.13 29.24 20.18
C PRO A 144 -23.94 30.77 20.12
N THR A 145 -23.28 31.32 21.14
CA THR A 145 -22.72 32.68 21.14
C THR A 145 -21.76 32.88 19.97
N PRO A 146 -21.63 34.11 19.41
CA PRO A 146 -20.76 34.35 18.27
C PRO A 146 -19.28 34.22 18.69
N PRO A 147 -18.38 33.79 17.78
CA PRO A 147 -16.98 33.67 18.11
C PRO A 147 -16.36 35.07 18.20
N ARG A 148 -15.94 35.49 19.41
CA ARG A 148 -14.97 36.59 19.55
C ARG A 148 -13.63 36.13 19.00
N ARG A 149 -13.40 36.35 17.70
CA ARG A 149 -12.04 36.64 17.22
C ARG A 149 -11.71 38.06 17.63
N GLN A 150 -11.01 38.21 18.74
CA GLN A 150 -10.18 39.38 18.96
C GLN A 150 -8.78 38.92 19.37
N MET A 151 -7.92 39.00 18.37
CA MET A 151 -6.48 39.02 18.43
C MET A 151 -6.03 39.97 19.56
N LEU A 152 -5.37 39.45 20.59
CA LEU A 152 -4.45 40.22 21.40
C LEU A 152 -3.15 39.42 21.54
N LEU A 153 -2.21 39.77 20.68
CA LEU A 153 -0.77 39.66 20.93
C LEU A 153 -0.46 40.24 22.33
N ARG A 154 -0.46 39.42 23.38
CA ARG A 154 0.15 39.79 24.66
C ARG A 154 0.90 38.67 25.38
N ASP A 155 0.84 37.43 24.89
CA ASP A 155 1.54 36.31 25.54
C ASP A 155 2.87 35.92 24.84
N ALA A 156 3.25 36.63 23.78
CA ALA A 156 4.50 36.38 23.05
C ALA A 156 5.68 37.30 23.43
N GLN A 157 5.52 38.22 24.39
CA GLN A 157 6.62 39.10 24.85
C GLN A 157 7.08 38.87 26.30
N TYR A 158 6.40 38.04 27.10
CA TYR A 158 6.79 37.85 28.50
C TYR A 158 7.69 36.63 28.76
N ILE A 159 7.89 35.74 27.78
CA ILE A 159 8.77 34.56 27.92
C ILE A 159 10.20 34.84 27.39
N LYS A 160 10.51 36.08 26.97
CA LYS A 160 11.86 36.49 26.54
C LYS A 160 12.61 37.42 27.51
N GLN A 161 12.10 37.65 28.72
CA GLN A 161 12.76 38.48 29.76
C GLN A 161 12.98 37.80 31.12
N LYS A 162 12.79 36.47 31.23
CA LYS A 162 13.19 35.70 32.43
C LYS A 162 14.03 34.47 32.06
N GLY A 163 15.05 34.72 31.26
CA GLY A 163 16.03 33.73 30.82
C GLY A 163 17.35 34.42 30.46
N ASN A 164 17.86 35.20 31.40
CA ASN A 164 19.27 35.55 31.62
C ASN A 164 19.39 36.10 33.03
#